data_AF-A0A956T1R3-F1
#
_entry.id   AF-A0A956T1R3-F1
#
_cell.length_a   1.000
_cell.length_b   1.000
_cell.length_c   1.000
_cell.angle_alpha   90.00
_cell.angle_beta   90.00
_cell.angle_gamma   90.00
#
_symmetry.space_group_name_H-M   'P 1'
#
loop_
_entity.id
_entity.type
_entity.pdbx_description
1 polymer ?
#
loop_
_entity_poly.entity_id
_entity_poly.type
_entity_poly.pdbx_seq_one_letter_code
_entity_poly.pdbx_strand_id
1 'polypeptide(L)'
;MKATIPIDNPERLRLERQYEGKEDWRLWGPYLSERAWGTVREDYSAHGEAWEHLDHDQSRSCVYRWNEDGLGGICDEQQRLCFALALWSGRDPILKERTFGLTGNQGNHGEDVKEYYFYLDATPSHSYLRYLYKYPQAEYPYSGLVEENRRRGRLDPPFNLLDTSVLQDNRYWDVD
;
A
#
# COMPACT_ATOMS: atom_id res chain seq x y z
N MET A 1 -16.03 25.84 36.51
CA MET A 1 -14.92 24.89 36.75
C MET A 1 -15.11 23.74 35.77
N LYS A 2 -14.21 23.58 34.78
CA LYS A 2 -14.21 22.35 33.98
C LYS A 2 -13.70 21.23 34.89
N ALA A 3 -14.51 20.22 35.13
CA ALA A 3 -14.08 19.06 35.89
C ALA A 3 -12.93 18.39 35.13
N THR A 4 -11.73 18.43 35.70
CA THR A 4 -10.56 17.73 35.17
C THR A 4 -10.75 16.24 35.48
N ILE A 5 -11.35 15.51 34.56
CA ILE A 5 -11.41 14.05 34.64
C ILE A 5 -9.95 13.57 34.52
N PRO A 6 -9.41 12.80 35.48
CA PRO A 6 -8.08 12.23 35.36
C PRO A 6 -7.96 11.49 34.03
N ILE A 7 -6.96 11.83 33.24
CA ILE A 7 -6.69 11.15 31.98
C ILE A 7 -5.90 9.89 32.30
N ASP A 8 -6.63 8.84 32.67
CA ASP A 8 -6.07 7.49 32.83
C ASP A 8 -5.91 6.78 31.48
N ASN A 9 -6.07 7.52 30.37
CA ASN A 9 -5.89 7.03 29.02
C ASN A 9 -4.73 7.79 28.34
N PRO A 10 -3.55 7.18 28.19
CA PRO A 10 -2.40 7.81 27.54
C PRO A 10 -2.71 8.37 26.16
N GLU A 11 -3.58 7.72 25.39
CA GLU A 11 -3.95 8.16 24.06
C GLU A 11 -4.78 9.45 24.09
N ARG A 12 -5.71 9.58 25.04
CA ARG A 12 -6.46 10.83 25.22
C ARG A 12 -5.51 11.98 25.57
N LEU A 13 -4.49 11.73 26.39
CA LEU A 13 -3.49 12.74 26.73
C LEU A 13 -2.71 13.21 25.49
N ARG A 14 -2.30 12.29 24.61
CA ARG A 14 -1.62 12.64 23.34
C ARG A 14 -2.50 13.52 22.47
N LEU A 15 -3.77 13.14 22.31
CA LEU A 15 -4.72 13.91 21.52
C LEU A 15 -4.97 15.30 22.10
N GLU A 16 -5.12 15.42 23.43
CA GLU A 16 -5.25 16.75 24.07
C GLU A 16 -3.99 17.60 23.87
N ARG A 17 -2.79 17.03 24.02
CA ARG A 17 -1.53 17.74 23.75
C ARG A 17 -1.37 18.14 22.28
N GLN A 18 -1.85 17.33 21.34
CA GLN A 18 -1.97 17.67 19.92
C GLN A 18 -2.88 18.89 19.72
N TYR A 19 -4.09 18.86 20.29
CA TYR A 19 -5.07 19.94 20.13
C TYR A 19 -4.62 21.24 20.79
N GLU A 20 -3.87 21.15 21.89
CA GLU A 20 -3.27 22.30 22.57
C GLU A 20 -1.99 22.81 21.87
N GLY A 21 -1.50 22.14 20.83
CA GLY A 21 -0.27 22.49 20.11
C GLY A 21 1.02 22.33 20.93
N LYS A 22 0.99 21.48 21.97
CA LYS A 22 2.15 21.19 22.84
C LYS A 22 3.05 20.10 22.30
N GLU A 23 2.47 19.16 21.54
CA GLU A 23 3.15 18.05 20.86
C GLU A 23 2.53 17.93 19.46
N ASP A 24 3.27 17.32 18.52
CA ASP A 24 2.81 17.12 17.15
C ASP A 24 2.77 15.63 16.75
N TRP A 25 1.81 14.92 17.32
CA TRP A 25 1.47 13.52 17.04
C TRP A 25 0.93 13.29 15.61
N ARG A 26 0.52 14.34 14.89
CA ARG A 26 0.10 14.21 13.48
C ARG A 26 1.24 14.48 12.52
N LEU A 27 2.40 14.91 13.01
CA LEU A 27 3.56 15.15 12.17
C LEU A 27 3.94 13.91 11.37
N TRP A 28 3.83 12.71 11.95
CA TRP A 28 4.15 11.44 11.30
C TRP A 28 2.98 10.47 11.38
N GLY A 29 2.68 9.79 10.27
CA GLY A 29 1.60 8.81 10.24
C GLY A 29 1.60 7.96 8.97
N PRO A 30 0.65 7.02 8.86
CA PRO A 30 0.50 6.17 7.68
C PRO A 30 -0.24 6.93 6.57
N TYR A 31 0.30 8.07 6.14
CA TYR A 31 -0.28 8.91 5.09
C TYR A 31 0.26 8.55 3.69
N LEU A 32 1.27 7.68 3.63
CA LEU A 32 1.85 7.19 2.39
C LEU A 32 0.92 6.15 1.76
N SER A 33 0.64 6.29 0.47
CA SER A 33 -0.20 5.34 -0.26
C SER A 33 0.57 4.03 -0.52
N GLU A 34 -0.08 2.88 -0.54
CA GLU A 34 0.57 1.63 -0.94
C GLU A 34 0.70 1.47 -2.47
N ARG A 35 -0.08 2.29 -3.20
CA ARG A 35 -0.17 2.31 -4.67
C ARG A 35 -0.47 3.73 -5.15
N ALA A 36 0.42 4.34 -5.92
CA ALA A 36 0.17 5.63 -6.57
C ALA A 36 0.57 5.66 -8.07
N TRP A 37 1.04 4.54 -8.61
CA TRP A 37 1.15 4.31 -10.06
C TRP A 37 -0.21 4.05 -10.73
N GLY A 38 -0.29 4.30 -12.03
CA GLY A 38 -1.52 4.14 -12.82
C GLY A 38 -2.62 5.10 -12.42
N THR A 39 -2.27 6.36 -12.12
CA THR A 39 -3.19 7.40 -11.65
C THR A 39 -3.18 8.63 -12.55
N VAL A 40 -4.32 9.35 -12.58
CA VAL A 40 -4.49 10.58 -13.38
C VAL A 40 -3.49 11.68 -13.01
N ARG A 41 -2.96 11.68 -11.78
CA ARG A 41 -2.03 12.71 -11.33
C ARG A 41 -0.67 12.60 -12.01
N GLU A 42 -0.26 11.39 -12.35
CA GLU A 42 1.03 11.13 -13.02
C GLU A 42 0.86 10.86 -14.53
N ASP A 43 -0.28 11.23 -15.11
CA ASP A 43 -0.50 11.12 -16.55
C ASP A 43 0.05 12.34 -17.29
N TYR A 44 1.11 12.12 -18.06
CA TYR A 44 1.68 13.10 -18.99
C TYR A 44 1.56 12.65 -20.46
N SER A 45 0.71 11.66 -20.73
CA SER A 45 0.42 11.22 -22.09
C SER A 45 -0.32 12.29 -22.89
N ALA A 46 -0.19 12.24 -24.23
CA ALA A 46 -0.85 13.21 -25.11
C ALA A 46 -2.38 13.03 -25.17
N HIS A 47 -2.90 11.88 -24.72
CA HIS A 47 -4.29 11.46 -24.95
C HIS A 47 -5.06 11.09 -23.67
N GLY A 48 -4.46 11.19 -22.48
CA GLY A 48 -5.16 10.89 -21.22
C GLY A 48 -5.16 9.40 -20.85
N GLU A 49 -4.05 8.70 -21.10
CA GLU A 49 -3.82 7.28 -20.84
C GLU A 49 -3.30 7.03 -19.41
N ALA A 50 -3.97 7.60 -18.40
CA ALA A 50 -3.48 7.63 -17.02
C ALA A 50 -3.15 6.26 -16.39
N TRP A 51 -3.85 5.21 -16.81
CA TRP A 51 -3.65 3.86 -16.29
C TRP A 51 -2.50 3.13 -17.00
N GLU A 52 -2.04 3.61 -18.14
CA GLU A 52 -0.94 3.01 -18.92
C GLU A 52 0.31 3.88 -18.96
N HIS A 53 0.20 5.18 -18.67
CA HIS A 53 1.33 6.11 -18.79
C HIS A 53 2.43 5.86 -17.77
N LEU A 54 2.05 5.69 -16.49
CA LEU A 54 2.96 5.32 -15.39
C LEU A 54 2.50 3.99 -14.82
N ASP A 55 3.02 2.89 -15.35
CA ASP A 55 2.67 1.55 -14.89
C ASP A 55 3.52 1.09 -13.68
N HIS A 56 3.22 -0.12 -13.18
CA HIS A 56 3.97 -0.70 -12.07
C HIS A 56 5.44 -1.01 -12.41
N ASP A 57 5.79 -1.24 -13.67
CA ASP A 57 7.18 -1.56 -14.03
C ASP A 57 8.05 -0.29 -13.97
N GLN A 58 7.50 0.82 -14.48
CA GLN A 58 8.12 2.13 -14.45
C GLN A 58 8.16 2.74 -13.05
N SER A 59 7.14 2.50 -12.22
CA SER A 59 7.06 3.10 -10.88
C SER A 59 8.27 2.84 -9.99
N ARG A 60 8.96 1.71 -10.19
CA ARG A 60 10.19 1.35 -9.45
C ARG A 60 11.40 2.21 -9.82
N SER A 61 11.31 3.01 -10.87
CA SER A 61 12.43 3.75 -11.45
C SER A 61 12.04 5.14 -11.94
N CYS A 62 10.84 5.60 -11.61
CA CYS A 62 10.32 6.90 -11.95
C CYS A 62 10.08 7.72 -10.69
N VAL A 63 10.50 8.99 -10.73
CA VAL A 63 10.21 9.95 -9.66
C VAL A 63 8.80 10.47 -9.85
N TYR A 64 7.98 10.35 -8.81
CA TYR A 64 6.62 10.86 -8.81
C TYR A 64 6.67 12.37 -8.54
N ARG A 65 5.72 13.13 -9.11
CA ARG A 65 5.66 14.59 -8.91
C ARG A 65 4.62 15.01 -7.89
N TRP A 66 3.55 14.23 -7.73
CA TRP A 66 2.36 14.62 -6.98
C TRP A 66 2.02 13.71 -5.81
N ASN A 67 2.72 12.58 -5.67
CA ASN A 67 2.56 11.65 -4.56
C ASN A 67 3.84 10.80 -4.41
N GLU A 68 3.80 9.83 -3.52
CA GLU A 68 4.77 8.74 -3.38
C GLU A 68 4.00 7.47 -2.97
N ASP A 69 4.59 6.29 -3.18
CA ASP A 69 4.03 5.04 -2.67
C ASP A 69 5.04 4.14 -1.96
N GLY A 70 4.53 3.28 -1.07
CA GLY A 70 5.36 2.36 -0.32
C GLY A 70 4.57 1.36 0.52
N LEU A 71 5.06 0.13 0.60
CA LEU A 71 4.45 -0.96 1.34
C LEU A 71 4.53 -0.71 2.86
N GLY A 72 3.37 -0.62 3.52
CA GLY A 72 3.28 -0.38 4.97
C GLY A 72 3.94 0.93 5.41
N GLY A 73 3.93 1.94 4.52
CA GLY A 73 4.75 3.13 4.70
C GLY A 73 4.20 4.15 5.70
N ILE A 74 5.12 4.95 6.23
CA ILE A 74 4.83 6.14 7.02
C ILE A 74 5.54 7.34 6.41
N CYS A 75 5.00 8.52 6.61
CA CYS A 75 5.60 9.77 6.15
C CYS A 75 5.23 10.91 7.08
N ASP A 76 5.93 12.04 6.91
CA ASP A 76 5.49 13.26 7.55
C ASP A 76 4.18 13.78 6.92
N GLU A 77 3.45 14.65 7.62
CA GLU A 77 2.16 15.19 7.18
C GLU A 77 2.21 15.88 5.80
N GLN A 78 3.41 16.28 5.35
CA GLN A 78 3.65 16.96 4.07
C GLN A 78 4.30 16.03 3.03
N GLN A 79 4.46 14.74 3.34
CA GLN A 79 5.11 13.72 2.50
C GLN A 79 6.49 14.13 1.96
N ARG A 80 7.27 14.88 2.75
CA ARG A 80 8.65 15.25 2.39
C ARG A 80 9.64 14.13 2.64
N LEU A 81 9.37 13.31 3.65
CA LEU A 81 10.13 12.15 4.05
C LEU A 81 9.18 10.95 4.13
N CYS A 82 9.48 9.95 3.32
CA CYS A 82 8.71 8.71 3.23
C CYS A 82 9.60 7.54 3.66
N PHE A 83 9.05 6.68 4.51
CA PHE A 83 9.64 5.41 4.89
C PHE A 83 8.70 4.28 4.49
N ALA A 84 9.24 3.21 3.93
CA ALA A 84 8.47 2.03 3.54
C ALA A 84 9.32 0.77 3.67
N LEU A 85 8.65 -0.37 3.72
CA LEU A 85 9.32 -1.67 3.69
C LEU A 85 9.77 -2.00 2.26
N ALA A 86 10.98 -2.53 2.13
CA ALA A 86 11.47 -3.12 0.89
C ALA A 86 11.95 -4.55 1.19
N LEU A 87 11.28 -5.53 0.59
CA LEU A 87 11.52 -6.95 0.85
C LEU A 87 12.10 -7.64 -0.39
N TRP A 88 12.89 -8.68 -0.17
CA TRP A 88 13.39 -9.53 -1.24
C TRP A 88 13.50 -10.99 -0.78
N SER A 89 12.76 -11.87 -1.43
CA SER A 89 12.72 -13.31 -1.18
C SER A 89 13.96 -14.05 -1.69
N GLY A 90 14.86 -13.36 -2.40
CA GLY A 90 15.95 -13.97 -3.16
C GLY A 90 15.48 -14.60 -4.48
N ARG A 91 14.17 -14.62 -4.75
CA ARG A 91 13.56 -15.20 -5.95
C ARG A 91 12.85 -14.17 -6.80
N ASP A 92 12.29 -13.13 -6.17
CA ASP A 92 11.59 -12.08 -6.92
C ASP A 92 12.54 -11.34 -7.87
N PRO A 93 12.08 -11.01 -9.09
CA PRO A 93 12.87 -10.26 -10.07
C PRO A 93 13.09 -8.80 -9.66
N ILE A 94 12.33 -8.31 -8.68
CA ILE A 94 12.36 -6.95 -8.15
C ILE A 94 12.18 -6.91 -6.65
N LEU A 95 12.55 -5.80 -6.02
CA LEU A 95 12.21 -5.53 -4.63
C LEU A 95 10.69 -5.38 -4.47
N LYS A 96 10.15 -5.97 -3.42
CA LYS A 96 8.77 -5.78 -3.00
C LYS A 96 8.71 -4.57 -2.08
N GLU A 97 8.54 -3.41 -2.70
CA GLU A 97 8.55 -2.10 -2.03
C GLU A 97 7.21 -1.35 -2.13
N ARG A 98 6.31 -1.83 -3.00
CA ARG A 98 4.96 -1.27 -3.22
C ARG A 98 4.00 -2.38 -3.63
N THR A 99 2.71 -2.10 -3.55
CA THR A 99 1.69 -3.09 -3.91
C THR A 99 1.58 -3.23 -5.42
N PHE A 100 1.46 -4.49 -5.86
CA PHE A 100 1.12 -4.82 -7.23
C PHE A 100 -0.39 -4.96 -7.40
N GLY A 101 -0.87 -4.64 -8.60
CA GLY A 101 -2.25 -4.77 -8.98
C GLY A 101 -2.41 -4.76 -10.48
N LEU A 102 -3.66 -4.79 -10.91
CA LEU A 102 -4.06 -4.68 -12.30
C LEU A 102 -4.64 -3.30 -12.54
N THR A 103 -4.32 -2.73 -13.70
CA THR A 103 -5.01 -1.55 -14.20
C THR A 103 -6.42 -1.91 -14.66
N GLY A 104 -7.28 -0.91 -14.88
CA GLY A 104 -8.65 -1.13 -15.37
C GLY A 104 -8.74 -1.94 -16.66
N ASN A 105 -7.74 -1.83 -17.54
CA ASN A 105 -7.68 -2.57 -18.81
C ASN A 105 -7.03 -3.96 -18.67
N GLN A 106 -6.45 -4.28 -17.53
CA GLN A 106 -5.84 -5.57 -17.23
C GLN A 106 -6.79 -6.49 -16.44
N GLY A 107 -7.61 -5.93 -15.54
CA GLY A 107 -8.57 -6.70 -14.75
C GLY A 107 -9.92 -6.86 -15.44
N ASN A 108 -10.48 -8.06 -15.37
CA ASN A 108 -11.81 -8.33 -15.94
C ASN A 108 -12.94 -7.61 -15.20
N HIS A 109 -12.72 -7.21 -13.94
CA HIS A 109 -13.61 -6.39 -13.10
C HIS A 109 -13.02 -5.00 -12.78
N GLY A 110 -12.07 -4.50 -13.59
CA GLY A 110 -11.45 -3.20 -13.42
C GLY A 110 -10.14 -3.24 -12.63
N GLU A 111 -9.80 -2.12 -11.97
CA GLU A 111 -8.58 -2.01 -11.17
C GLU A 111 -8.65 -2.94 -9.94
N ASP A 112 -7.56 -3.67 -9.68
CA ASP A 112 -7.58 -4.76 -8.71
C ASP A 112 -6.20 -4.99 -8.07
N VAL A 113 -6.07 -4.80 -6.76
CA VAL A 113 -4.82 -5.04 -6.02
C VAL A 113 -4.65 -6.55 -5.80
N LYS A 114 -3.47 -7.08 -6.14
CA LYS A 114 -3.20 -8.52 -6.09
C LYS A 114 -2.40 -8.97 -4.87
N GLU A 115 -2.32 -8.12 -3.86
CA GLU A 115 -1.61 -8.36 -2.61
C GLU A 115 -2.55 -8.75 -1.46
N TYR A 116 -2.01 -9.38 -0.42
CA TYR A 116 -2.72 -9.59 0.84
C TYR A 116 -2.00 -8.89 1.99
N TYR A 117 -2.59 -7.81 2.46
CA TYR A 117 -2.15 -7.07 3.63
C TYR A 117 -3.32 -6.61 4.50
N PHE A 118 -3.04 -6.30 5.75
CA PHE A 118 -4.04 -6.00 6.76
C PHE A 118 -3.54 -4.90 7.69
N TYR A 119 -4.33 -3.85 7.88
CA TYR A 119 -4.13 -2.93 9.00
C TYR A 119 -4.78 -3.56 10.23
N LEU A 120 -3.95 -4.01 11.16
CA LEU A 120 -4.40 -4.79 12.31
C LEU A 120 -4.81 -3.91 13.49
N ASP A 121 -4.08 -2.81 13.71
CA ASP A 121 -4.37 -1.90 14.82
C ASP A 121 -3.71 -0.52 14.58
N ALA A 122 -4.29 0.52 15.15
CA ALA A 122 -3.76 1.88 15.10
C ALA A 122 -4.35 2.75 16.21
N THR A 123 -3.50 3.56 16.85
CA THR A 123 -3.97 4.66 17.71
C THR A 123 -4.22 5.93 16.88
N PRO A 124 -5.22 6.76 17.22
CA PRO A 124 -5.48 8.04 16.53
C PRO A 124 -4.28 9.02 16.45
N SER A 125 -3.36 8.96 17.42
CA SER A 125 -2.11 9.72 17.47
C SER A 125 -0.97 9.09 16.67
N HIS A 126 -1.20 7.96 16.00
CA HIS A 126 -0.19 7.14 15.31
C HIS A 126 0.97 6.66 16.20
N SER A 127 0.86 6.80 17.53
CA SER A 127 1.85 6.32 18.49
C SER A 127 2.06 4.80 18.45
N TYR A 128 1.10 4.07 17.91
CA TYR A 128 1.18 2.66 17.58
C TYR A 128 0.44 2.41 16.26
N LEU A 129 1.08 1.64 15.39
CA LEU A 129 0.57 1.17 14.11
C LEU A 129 1.00 -0.29 13.96
N ARG A 130 0.09 -1.14 13.51
CA ARG A 130 0.38 -2.55 13.23
C ARG A 130 -0.17 -2.93 11.86
N TYR A 131 0.71 -3.42 11.01
CA TYR A 131 0.44 -3.75 9.62
C TYR A 131 1.01 -5.13 9.31
N LEU A 132 0.17 -6.01 8.77
CA LEU A 132 0.59 -7.35 8.40
C LEU A 132 0.57 -7.51 6.88
N TYR A 133 1.67 -7.94 6.29
CA TYR A 133 1.76 -8.32 4.89
C TYR A 133 2.12 -9.80 4.73
N LYS A 134 1.38 -10.49 3.85
CA LYS A 134 1.61 -11.90 3.51
C LYS A 134 2.57 -11.98 2.33
N TYR A 135 3.87 -12.09 2.61
CA TYR A 135 4.92 -12.07 1.58
C TYR A 135 5.24 -13.49 1.08
N PRO A 136 5.03 -13.82 -0.22
CA PRO A 136 5.32 -15.16 -0.73
C PRO A 136 6.80 -15.55 -0.61
N GLN A 137 7.06 -16.82 -0.26
CA GLN A 137 8.41 -17.38 -0.27
C GLN A 137 8.89 -17.78 -1.68
N ALA A 138 7.93 -18.01 -2.57
CA ALA A 138 8.16 -18.25 -4.00
C ALA A 138 8.25 -16.92 -4.76
N GLU A 139 8.68 -16.98 -6.02
CA GLU A 139 8.61 -15.82 -6.92
C GLU A 139 7.15 -15.36 -7.07
N TYR A 140 6.93 -14.05 -6.94
CA TYR A 140 5.62 -13.44 -7.08
C TYR A 140 5.13 -13.51 -8.55
N PRO A 141 3.90 -14.00 -8.81
CA PRO A 141 3.47 -14.37 -10.16
C PRO A 141 2.90 -13.18 -10.97
N TYR A 142 3.68 -12.11 -11.15
CA TYR A 142 3.25 -10.87 -11.81
C TYR A 142 2.60 -11.09 -13.19
N SER A 143 3.32 -11.76 -14.10
CA SER A 143 2.85 -12.02 -15.47
C SER A 143 1.62 -12.92 -15.50
N GLY A 144 1.62 -13.99 -14.69
CA GLY A 144 0.50 -14.92 -14.61
C GLY A 144 -0.79 -14.24 -14.15
N LEU A 145 -0.72 -13.32 -13.19
CA LEU A 145 -1.87 -12.53 -12.73
C LEU A 145 -2.42 -11.64 -13.84
N VAL A 146 -1.56 -10.98 -14.62
CA VAL A 146 -2.00 -10.12 -15.74
C VAL A 146 -2.59 -10.94 -16.88
N GLU A 147 -1.90 -11.99 -17.32
CA GLU A 147 -2.28 -12.81 -18.47
C GLU A 147 -3.60 -13.53 -18.26
N GLU A 148 -3.81 -14.12 -17.08
CA GLU A 148 -5.03 -14.86 -16.78
C GLU A 148 -6.23 -13.91 -16.64
N ASN A 149 -6.09 -12.77 -15.97
CA ASN A 149 -7.19 -11.81 -15.87
C ASN A 149 -7.56 -11.18 -17.23
N ARG A 150 -6.60 -10.98 -18.14
CA ARG A 150 -6.87 -10.53 -19.52
C ARG A 150 -7.66 -11.54 -20.35
N ARG A 151 -7.55 -12.84 -20.05
CA ARG A 151 -8.30 -13.90 -20.74
C ARG A 151 -9.73 -14.04 -20.25
N ARG A 152 -10.01 -13.57 -19.03
CA ARG A 152 -11.31 -13.69 -18.38
C ARG A 152 -12.26 -12.60 -18.84
N GLY A 153 -13.53 -12.97 -19.02
CA GLY A 153 -14.61 -12.04 -19.31
C GLY A 153 -15.21 -11.43 -18.04
N ARG A 154 -16.16 -10.52 -18.23
CA ARG A 154 -16.90 -9.87 -17.12
C ARG A 154 -17.72 -10.84 -16.29
N LEU A 155 -18.09 -12.00 -16.83
CA LEU A 155 -18.89 -13.01 -16.14
C LEU A 155 -18.04 -14.01 -15.34
N ASP A 156 -16.73 -14.04 -15.59
CA ASP A 156 -15.81 -14.92 -14.86
C ASP A 156 -15.39 -14.26 -13.54
N PRO A 157 -15.09 -15.04 -12.50
CA PRO A 157 -14.51 -14.50 -11.27
C PRO A 157 -13.09 -13.96 -11.53
N PRO A 158 -12.64 -12.92 -10.81
CA PRO A 158 -11.28 -12.42 -10.92
C PRO A 158 -10.29 -13.51 -10.50
N PHE A 159 -9.14 -13.57 -11.17
CA PHE A 159 -8.03 -14.46 -10.78
C PHE A 159 -7.14 -13.74 -9.78
N ASN A 160 -7.00 -14.29 -8.59
CA ASN A 160 -6.32 -13.68 -7.47
C ASN A 160 -5.04 -14.42 -7.10
N LEU A 161 -4.22 -13.79 -6.26
CA LEU A 161 -2.96 -14.39 -5.79
C LEU A 161 -3.21 -15.71 -5.02
N LEU A 162 -4.35 -15.86 -4.34
CA LEU A 162 -4.76 -17.13 -3.69
C LEU A 162 -5.09 -18.25 -4.67
N ASP A 163 -5.48 -17.94 -5.91
CA ASP A 163 -5.77 -18.94 -6.94
C ASP A 163 -4.47 -19.49 -7.57
N THR A 164 -3.34 -18.84 -7.29
CA THR A 164 -2.01 -19.32 -7.65
C THR A 164 -1.48 -20.31 -6.61
N SER A 165 -0.34 -20.94 -6.88
CA SER A 165 0.30 -21.86 -5.93
C SER A 165 1.23 -21.17 -4.91
N VAL A 166 1.46 -19.86 -5.03
CA VAL A 166 2.54 -19.18 -4.27
C VAL A 166 2.25 -19.03 -2.78
N LEU A 167 0.97 -19.07 -2.39
CA LEU A 167 0.54 -19.04 -0.98
C LEU A 167 0.08 -20.41 -0.44
N GLN A 168 0.05 -21.44 -1.29
CA GLN A 168 -0.33 -22.79 -0.88
C GLN A 168 0.63 -23.34 0.17
N ASP A 169 0.12 -24.23 1.02
CA ASP A 169 0.87 -24.86 2.12
C ASP A 169 1.51 -23.86 3.11
N ASN A 170 0.92 -22.66 3.26
CA ASN A 170 1.45 -21.56 4.05
C ASN A 170 2.86 -21.11 3.63
N ARG A 171 3.17 -21.15 2.33
CA ARG A 171 4.47 -20.72 1.78
C ARG A 171 4.58 -19.20 1.65
N TYR A 172 4.37 -18.50 2.74
CA TYR A 172 4.56 -17.07 2.88
C TYR A 172 5.21 -16.75 4.22
N TRP A 173 5.74 -15.53 4.35
CA TRP A 173 6.11 -14.93 5.62
C TRP A 173 5.04 -13.94 6.04
N ASP A 174 4.81 -13.91 7.35
CA ASP A 174 4.09 -12.82 7.99
C ASP A 174 5.10 -11.72 8.30
N VAL A 175 4.97 -10.60 7.60
CA VAL A 175 5.74 -9.38 7.86
C VAL A 175 4.83 -8.45 8.65
N ASP A 176 5.06 -8.36 9.96
CA ASP A 176 4.25 -7.65 10.97
C ASP A 176 5.11 -6.65 11.78
#